data_AF-A0A1Q6X5C0-F1
#
_entry.id   AF-A0A1Q6X5C0-F1
#
_cell.length_a   1.000
_cell.length_b   1.000
_cell.length_c   1.000
_cell.angle_alpha   90.00
_cell.angle_beta   90.00
_cell.angle_gamma   90.00
#
_symmetry.space_group_name_H-M   'P 1'
#
loop_
_entity.id
_entity.type
_entity.pdbx_description
1 polymer ?
#
loop_
_entity_poly.entity_id
_entity_poly.type
_entity_poly.pdbx_seq_one_letter_code
_entity_poly.pdbx_strand_id
1 'polypeptide(L)'
;MANLLATKPIKTILDEAHETGEHSLKRALGPSNLIALGIGAIIGTGIFVITGTATAQHAGPAIILSFVFAATDLVLEYAFGAATVASGWSGYFISLLGDFGIKLPASIAGTHWDEFIFYNNHWENVTKIVPKLKLLGIDPATLPHAHGVFNLLGFLAIVFCTLVLVIGIKESANFNTAIVVIKICILLIFIAIGGNYLFGHRELMAANWHPFIPENKGFGQFGMSGILRAAAIIFFAYIGFDAVSTAAQEARNPEKDMPIGILGSLLICTVLYILVAGVLTGLVNYKNLNVPDPLAIGIDSTGYAGAAY
;
A
#
# COMPACT_ATOMS: atom_id res chain seq x y z
N MET A 1 15.36 36.04 19.64
CA MET A 1 15.50 34.60 19.35
C MET A 1 14.17 34.12 18.79
N ALA A 2 14.16 33.47 17.62
CA ALA A 2 12.93 32.86 17.11
C ALA A 2 12.52 31.73 18.07
N ASN A 3 11.27 31.75 18.52
CA ASN A 3 10.76 30.75 19.44
C ASN A 3 10.61 29.42 18.67
N LEU A 4 11.43 28.43 19.00
CA LEU A 4 11.48 27.11 18.36
C LEU A 4 10.14 26.36 18.42
N LEU A 5 9.24 26.79 19.31
CA LEU A 5 7.90 26.21 19.50
C LEU A 5 6.77 27.14 19.01
N ALA A 6 7.07 28.18 18.23
CA ALA A 6 6.04 29.04 17.67
C ALA A 6 5.14 28.25 16.70
N THR A 7 3.85 28.19 17.00
CA THR A 7 2.85 27.60 16.12
C THR A 7 2.30 28.66 15.16
N LYS A 8 2.09 28.29 13.90
CA LYS A 8 1.46 29.17 12.92
C LYS A 8 -0.04 29.29 13.25
N PRO A 9 -0.60 30.51 13.39
CA PRO A 9 -2.01 30.67 13.67
C PRO A 9 -2.87 30.07 12.55
N ILE A 10 -3.92 29.31 12.89
CA ILE A 10 -4.83 28.69 11.91
C ILE A 10 -5.38 29.74 10.94
N LYS A 11 -5.69 30.94 11.44
CA LYS A 11 -6.18 32.05 10.62
C LYS A 11 -5.21 32.40 9.49
N THR A 12 -3.91 32.43 9.75
CA THR A 12 -2.89 32.72 8.73
C THR A 12 -2.82 31.60 7.68
N ILE A 13 -2.99 30.34 8.08
CA ILE A 13 -3.02 29.19 7.15
C ILE A 13 -4.27 29.26 6.26
N LEU A 14 -5.42 29.60 6.84
CA LEU A 14 -6.66 29.79 6.10
C LEU A 14 -6.53 30.96 5.12
N ASP A 15 -6.03 32.11 5.58
CA ASP A 15 -5.85 33.31 4.74
C ASP A 15 -4.93 32.99 3.54
N GLU A 16 -3.83 32.26 3.73
CA GLU A 16 -2.95 31.78 2.66
C GLU A 16 -3.64 30.77 1.71
N ALA A 17 -4.47 29.87 2.23
CA ALA A 17 -5.25 28.94 1.41
C ALA A 17 -6.37 29.63 0.61
N HIS A 18 -6.79 30.83 1.04
CA HIS A 18 -7.81 31.66 0.41
C HIS A 18 -7.23 32.75 -0.51
N GLU A 19 -5.90 32.87 -0.65
CA GLU A 19 -5.30 33.84 -1.58
C GLU A 19 -5.78 33.60 -3.02
N THR A 20 -6.21 34.68 -3.66
CA THR A 20 -6.65 34.71 -5.06
C THR A 20 -5.84 35.76 -5.81
N GLY A 21 -5.28 35.42 -6.97
CA GLY A 21 -4.36 36.27 -7.73
C GLY A 21 -3.64 35.55 -8.88
N GLU A 22 -2.69 36.23 -9.53
CA GLU A 22 -1.93 35.68 -10.68
C GLU A 22 -1.15 34.39 -10.38
N HIS A 23 -0.86 34.11 -9.10
CA HIS A 23 -0.16 32.91 -8.64
C HIS A 23 -1.08 31.88 -7.94
N SER A 24 -2.41 32.04 -8.03
CA SER A 24 -3.39 31.12 -7.42
C SER A 24 -3.97 30.13 -8.44
N LEU A 25 -4.26 28.91 -7.99
CA LEU A 25 -4.88 27.88 -8.82
C LEU A 25 -6.39 28.15 -8.99
N LYS A 26 -6.95 27.80 -10.16
CA LYS A 26 -8.39 27.91 -10.38
C LYS A 26 -9.11 26.85 -9.56
N ARG A 27 -10.06 27.27 -8.72
CA ARG A 27 -10.94 26.38 -7.94
C ARG A 27 -11.95 25.67 -8.84
N ALA A 28 -11.52 24.62 -9.53
CA ALA A 28 -12.32 23.90 -10.52
C ALA A 28 -12.89 22.57 -10.00
N LEU A 29 -12.24 21.95 -9.01
CA LEU A 29 -12.52 20.57 -8.57
C LEU A 29 -13.67 20.52 -7.58
N GLY A 30 -14.65 19.65 -7.85
CA GLY A 30 -15.71 19.32 -6.90
C GLY A 30 -15.48 17.98 -6.21
N PRO A 31 -16.41 17.55 -5.34
CA PRO A 31 -16.31 16.30 -4.59
C PRO A 31 -16.04 15.07 -5.46
N SER A 32 -16.68 14.96 -6.62
CA SER A 32 -16.49 13.82 -7.53
C SER A 32 -15.09 13.78 -8.13
N ASN A 33 -14.49 14.92 -8.47
CA ASN A 33 -13.12 14.99 -8.97
C ASN A 33 -12.12 14.62 -7.88
N LEU A 34 -12.37 15.05 -6.64
CA LEU A 34 -11.52 14.73 -5.48
C LEU A 34 -11.62 13.24 -5.11
N ILE A 35 -12.81 12.66 -5.15
CA ILE A 35 -12.99 11.20 -4.98
C ILE A 35 -12.24 10.46 -6.10
N ALA A 36 -12.38 10.88 -7.35
CA ALA A 36 -11.66 10.26 -8.46
C ALA A 36 -10.14 10.37 -8.26
N LEU A 37 -9.63 11.54 -7.85
CA LEU A 37 -8.21 11.72 -7.55
C LEU A 37 -7.74 10.77 -6.44
N GLY A 38 -8.48 10.65 -5.35
CA GLY A 38 -8.18 9.72 -4.26
C GLY A 38 -8.20 8.26 -4.72
N ILE A 39 -9.22 7.84 -5.47
CA ILE A 39 -9.29 6.48 -6.01
C ILE A 39 -8.12 6.20 -6.96
N GLY A 40 -7.75 7.17 -7.80
CA GLY A 40 -6.63 7.06 -8.74
C GLY A 40 -5.28 6.86 -8.06
N ALA A 41 -5.11 7.48 -6.90
CA ALA A 41 -3.93 7.38 -6.06
C ALA A 41 -3.92 6.06 -5.25
N ILE A 42 -5.07 5.63 -4.73
CA ILE A 42 -5.22 4.38 -3.95
C ILE A 42 -5.09 3.13 -4.84
N ILE A 43 -5.79 3.09 -5.98
CA ILE A 43 -5.83 1.90 -6.85
C ILE A 43 -4.52 1.78 -7.63
N GLY A 44 -3.70 0.82 -7.20
CA GLY A 44 -2.41 0.51 -7.81
C GLY A 44 -1.94 -0.91 -7.54
N THR A 45 -0.62 -1.08 -7.48
CA THR A 45 0.05 -2.38 -7.30
C THR A 45 -0.44 -3.16 -6.07
N GLY A 46 -0.90 -2.45 -5.03
CA GLY A 46 -1.46 -3.04 -3.83
C GLY A 46 -2.60 -4.03 -4.12
N ILE A 47 -3.65 -3.60 -4.81
CA ILE A 47 -4.78 -4.49 -5.11
C ILE A 47 -4.45 -5.50 -6.20
N PHE A 48 -3.69 -5.11 -7.22
CA PHE A 48 -3.42 -5.94 -8.40
C PHE A 48 -2.39 -7.04 -8.15
N VAL A 49 -1.45 -6.86 -7.22
CA VAL A 49 -0.33 -7.78 -6.99
C VAL A 49 -0.24 -8.20 -5.52
N ILE A 50 -0.12 -7.23 -4.61
CA ILE A 50 0.17 -7.48 -3.18
C ILE A 50 -0.96 -8.30 -2.53
N THR A 51 -2.21 -8.12 -2.97
CA THR A 51 -3.33 -8.95 -2.52
C THR A 51 -3.07 -10.43 -2.69
N GLY A 52 -2.54 -10.86 -3.84
CA GLY A 52 -2.26 -12.27 -4.12
C GLY A 52 -1.17 -12.83 -3.20
N THR A 53 -0.06 -12.09 -3.07
CA THR A 53 1.06 -12.49 -2.22
C THR A 53 0.67 -12.52 -0.74
N ALA A 54 -0.06 -11.51 -0.26
CA ALA A 54 -0.53 -11.45 1.12
C ALA A 54 -1.56 -12.54 1.45
N THR A 55 -2.42 -12.86 0.48
CA THR A 55 -3.36 -13.97 0.57
C THR A 55 -2.62 -15.30 0.67
N ALA A 56 -1.66 -15.55 -0.22
CA ALA A 56 -0.96 -16.82 -0.31
C ALA A 56 -0.04 -17.09 0.89
N GLN A 57 0.60 -16.05 1.41
CA GLN A 57 1.65 -16.19 2.42
C GLN A 57 1.17 -15.90 3.85
N HIS A 58 0.08 -15.15 4.04
CA HIS A 58 -0.29 -14.63 5.36
C HIS A 58 -1.74 -14.90 5.77
N ALA A 59 -2.75 -14.61 4.94
CA ALA A 59 -4.13 -14.62 5.42
C ALA A 59 -5.02 -15.75 4.87
N GLY A 60 -4.69 -16.31 3.70
CA GLY A 60 -5.62 -17.17 2.97
C GLY A 60 -6.93 -16.44 2.62
N PRO A 61 -8.08 -17.14 2.55
CA PRO A 61 -9.38 -16.51 2.30
C PRO A 61 -9.75 -15.41 3.30
N ALA A 62 -9.21 -15.46 4.52
CA ALA A 62 -9.37 -14.42 5.54
C ALA A 62 -8.65 -13.09 5.22
N ILE A 63 -8.03 -12.95 4.04
CA ILE A 63 -7.53 -11.66 3.54
C ILE A 63 -8.65 -10.60 3.52
N ILE A 64 -9.91 -11.01 3.36
CA ILE A 64 -11.08 -10.14 3.44
C ILE A 64 -11.12 -9.40 4.80
N LEU A 65 -10.85 -10.12 5.90
CA LEU A 65 -10.79 -9.53 7.24
C LEU A 65 -9.60 -8.58 7.38
N SER A 66 -8.50 -8.89 6.69
CA SER A 66 -7.31 -8.04 6.68
C SER A 66 -7.62 -6.68 6.05
N PHE A 67 -8.41 -6.63 4.97
CA PHE A 67 -8.85 -5.37 4.36
C PHE A 67 -9.74 -4.55 5.29
N VAL A 68 -10.61 -5.21 6.07
CA VAL A 68 -11.44 -4.52 7.09
C VAL A 68 -10.58 -3.92 8.20
N PHE A 69 -9.60 -4.67 8.71
CA PHE A 69 -8.67 -4.15 9.73
C PHE A 69 -7.84 -3.00 9.18
N ALA A 70 -7.25 -3.15 7.99
CA ALA A 70 -6.47 -2.08 7.35
C ALA A 70 -7.31 -0.82 7.15
N ALA A 71 -8.52 -0.93 6.61
CA ALA A 71 -9.43 0.21 6.42
C ALA A 71 -9.80 0.91 7.72
N THR A 72 -10.03 0.15 8.80
CA THR A 72 -10.34 0.71 10.12
C THR A 72 -9.13 1.46 10.69
N ASP A 73 -7.94 0.89 10.54
CA ASP A 73 -6.68 1.50 10.97
C ASP A 73 -6.38 2.79 10.19
N LEU A 74 -6.64 2.83 8.88
CA LEU A 74 -6.45 4.03 8.05
C LEU A 74 -7.33 5.20 8.47
N VAL A 75 -8.56 4.93 8.91
CA VAL A 75 -9.44 5.96 9.47
C VAL A 75 -8.85 6.52 10.77
N LEU A 76 -8.18 5.68 11.57
CA LEU A 76 -7.48 6.10 12.78
C LEU A 76 -6.15 6.80 12.46
N GLU A 77 -5.42 6.37 11.43
CA GLU A 77 -4.16 6.96 10.98
C GLU A 77 -4.35 8.30 10.26
N TYR A 78 -5.50 8.57 9.66
CA TYR A 78 -5.86 9.93 9.27
C TYR A 78 -5.80 10.90 10.46
N ALA A 79 -5.91 10.40 11.70
CA ALA A 79 -5.65 11.20 12.89
C ALA A 79 -4.16 11.24 13.33
N PHE A 80 -3.25 10.43 12.76
CA PHE A 80 -1.86 10.23 13.26
C PHE A 80 -0.67 10.19 12.25
N GLY A 81 -0.84 10.10 10.93
CA GLY A 81 0.11 10.69 9.93
C GLY A 81 1.20 9.84 9.23
N ALA A 82 1.64 10.38 8.08
CA ALA A 82 2.39 9.79 6.94
C ALA A 82 3.88 9.41 7.14
N ALA A 83 4.46 9.57 8.33
CA ALA A 83 5.90 9.34 8.54
C ALA A 83 6.31 7.85 8.48
N THR A 84 5.38 6.94 8.74
CA THR A 84 5.65 5.50 8.92
C THR A 84 5.94 4.78 7.59
N VAL A 85 5.30 5.20 6.49
CA VAL A 85 5.33 4.54 5.18
C VAL A 85 6.68 4.66 4.47
N ALA A 86 7.39 5.78 4.67
CA ALA A 86 8.69 6.02 4.05
C ALA A 86 9.78 5.04 4.52
N SER A 87 9.63 4.44 5.71
CA SER A 87 10.61 3.52 6.28
C SER A 87 10.69 2.17 5.56
N GLY A 88 9.56 1.66 5.02
CA GLY A 88 9.43 0.29 4.52
C GLY A 88 10.15 -0.01 3.19
N TRP A 89 10.26 0.97 2.29
CA TRP A 89 10.77 0.76 0.91
C TRP A 89 12.29 0.55 0.83
N SER A 90 13.03 1.20 1.73
CA SER A 90 14.50 1.15 1.74
C SER A 90 15.04 -0.26 2.01
N GLY A 91 14.35 -1.03 2.85
CA GLY A 91 14.77 -2.36 3.26
C GLY A 91 14.66 -3.43 2.17
N TYR A 92 13.80 -3.26 1.16
CA TYR A 92 13.66 -4.20 0.04
C TYR A 92 14.74 -3.98 -1.03
N PHE A 93 15.12 -2.73 -1.26
CA PHE A 93 16.14 -2.38 -2.24
C PHE A 93 17.55 -2.80 -1.81
N ILE A 94 17.85 -2.74 -0.50
CA ILE A 94 19.11 -3.24 0.05
C ILE A 94 19.22 -4.76 -0.11
N SER A 95 18.13 -5.50 0.12
CA SER A 95 18.09 -6.94 -0.13
C SER A 95 18.35 -7.26 -1.61
N LEU A 96 17.73 -6.52 -2.52
CA LEU A 96 17.95 -6.67 -3.96
C LEU A 96 19.42 -6.39 -4.36
N LEU A 97 20.03 -5.33 -3.82
CA LEU A 97 21.46 -5.04 -4.08
C LEU A 97 22.38 -6.11 -3.52
N GLY A 98 22.00 -6.73 -2.39
CA GLY A 98 22.68 -7.90 -1.83
C GLY A 98 22.64 -9.10 -2.78
N ASP A 99 21.51 -9.32 -3.47
CA ASP A 99 21.37 -10.38 -4.47
C ASP A 99 22.26 -10.14 -5.70
N PHE A 100 22.60 -8.88 -6.01
CA PHE A 100 23.57 -8.48 -7.03
C PHE A 100 25.03 -8.41 -6.52
N GLY A 101 25.29 -8.81 -5.27
CA GLY A 101 26.62 -8.81 -4.67
C GLY A 101 27.15 -7.44 -4.23
N ILE A 102 26.32 -6.39 -4.28
CA ILE A 102 26.68 -5.02 -3.89
C ILE A 102 26.47 -4.88 -2.38
N LYS A 103 27.58 -4.85 -1.62
CA LYS A 103 27.57 -4.80 -0.16
C LYS A 103 27.71 -3.37 0.33
N LEU A 104 26.65 -2.82 0.93
CA LEU A 104 26.66 -1.48 1.51
C LEU A 104 27.00 -1.55 3.02
N PRO A 105 27.85 -0.64 3.53
CA PRO A 105 28.13 -0.55 4.96
C PRO A 105 26.89 -0.09 5.77
N ALA A 106 26.72 -0.65 6.97
CA ALA A 106 25.53 -0.45 7.82
C ALA A 106 25.22 1.02 8.15
N SER A 107 26.25 1.88 8.21
CA SER A 107 26.11 3.30 8.49
C SER A 107 25.25 4.07 7.47
N ILE A 108 25.25 3.62 6.20
CA ILE A 108 24.49 4.24 5.10
C ILE A 108 23.24 3.46 4.69
N ALA A 109 23.08 2.24 5.21
CA ALA A 109 22.01 1.32 4.85
C ALA A 109 20.80 1.38 5.81
N GLY A 110 20.98 1.89 7.03
CA GLY A 110 19.92 1.94 8.05
C GLY A 110 19.29 3.31 8.25
N THR A 111 18.05 3.31 8.75
CA THR A 111 17.42 4.49 9.34
C THR A 111 18.11 4.80 10.69
N HIS A 112 18.05 6.05 11.15
CA HIS A 112 18.67 6.45 12.41
C HIS A 112 18.15 5.57 13.57
N TRP A 113 19.05 4.89 14.29
CA TRP A 113 18.81 3.93 15.39
C TRP A 113 18.42 2.49 15.02
N ASP A 114 18.32 2.13 13.74
CA ASP A 114 18.13 0.73 13.36
C ASP A 114 19.35 -0.11 13.75
N GLU A 115 19.15 -1.22 14.45
CA GLU A 115 20.19 -2.17 14.84
C GLU A 115 20.31 -3.30 13.80
N PHE A 116 21.55 -3.64 13.44
CA PHE A 116 21.88 -4.64 12.42
C PHE A 116 22.83 -5.69 13.00
N ILE A 117 22.60 -6.94 12.63
CA ILE A 117 23.46 -8.08 12.95
C ILE A 117 24.20 -8.53 11.69
N PHE A 118 25.50 -8.79 11.80
CA PHE A 118 26.29 -9.37 10.73
C PHE A 118 26.17 -10.90 10.71
N TYR A 119 25.67 -11.46 9.61
CA TYR A 119 25.48 -12.89 9.42
C TYR A 119 25.62 -13.25 7.94
N ASN A 120 26.15 -14.43 7.61
CA ASN A 120 26.30 -14.90 6.21
C ASN A 120 26.88 -13.84 5.24
N ASN A 121 27.93 -13.12 5.68
CA ASN A 121 28.64 -12.12 4.87
C ASN A 121 27.83 -10.89 4.44
N HIS A 122 26.71 -10.60 5.12
CA HIS A 122 25.96 -9.35 4.98
C HIS A 122 25.49 -8.80 6.35
N TRP A 123 25.11 -7.52 6.37
CA TRP A 123 24.42 -6.91 7.50
C TRP A 123 22.92 -7.04 7.29
N GLU A 124 22.21 -7.62 8.27
CA GLU A 124 20.76 -7.80 8.21
C GLU A 124 20.12 -7.13 9.44
N ASN A 125 18.96 -6.49 9.26
CA ASN A 125 18.29 -5.79 10.36
C ASN A 125 17.89 -6.78 11.46
N VAL A 126 18.15 -6.44 12.72
CA VAL A 126 17.90 -7.28 13.90
C VAL A 126 16.47 -7.85 13.89
N THR A 127 15.49 -7.02 13.53
CA THR A 127 14.07 -7.41 13.48
C THR A 127 13.79 -8.53 12.47
N LYS A 128 14.53 -8.56 11.34
CA LYS A 128 14.36 -9.55 10.27
C LYS A 128 15.10 -10.84 10.57
N ILE A 129 16.30 -10.75 11.14
CA ILE A 129 17.22 -11.89 11.23
C ILE A 129 17.13 -12.67 12.55
N VAL A 130 16.77 -12.02 13.66
CA VAL A 130 16.66 -12.68 14.97
C VAL A 130 15.73 -13.91 14.96
N PRO A 131 14.54 -13.87 14.33
CA PRO A 131 13.69 -15.07 14.24
C PRO A 131 14.36 -16.22 13.49
N LYS A 132 15.13 -15.91 12.44
CA LYS A 132 15.86 -16.89 11.61
C LYS A 132 17.08 -17.47 12.34
N LEU A 133 17.83 -16.65 13.07
CA LEU A 133 18.98 -17.08 13.88
C LEU A 133 18.55 -17.99 15.02
N LYS A 134 17.45 -17.66 15.70
CA LYS A 134 16.86 -18.50 16.75
C LYS A 134 16.45 -19.88 16.22
N LEU A 135 15.90 -19.95 15.01
CA LEU A 135 15.57 -21.22 14.35
C LEU A 135 16.81 -22.05 13.97
N LEU A 136 17.95 -21.40 13.74
CA LEU A 136 19.24 -22.04 13.45
C LEU A 136 20.07 -22.34 14.70
N GLY A 137 19.55 -22.05 15.90
CA GLY A 137 20.25 -22.25 17.17
C GLY A 137 21.42 -21.28 17.40
N ILE A 138 21.48 -20.17 16.65
CA ILE A 138 22.54 -19.17 16.75
C ILE A 138 22.07 -18.05 17.67
N ASP A 139 22.84 -17.76 18.72
CA ASP A 139 22.53 -16.65 19.63
C ASP A 139 22.82 -15.29 18.95
N PRO A 140 21.80 -14.46 18.70
CA PRO A 140 21.98 -13.15 18.07
C PRO A 140 22.90 -12.20 18.85
N ALA A 141 23.03 -12.37 20.16
CA ALA A 141 23.92 -11.55 20.99
C ALA A 141 25.41 -11.78 20.71
N THR A 142 25.75 -12.92 20.09
CA THR A 142 27.14 -13.31 19.81
C THR A 142 27.66 -12.79 18.47
N LEU A 143 26.79 -12.23 17.63
CA LEU A 143 27.14 -11.71 16.32
C LEU A 143 27.44 -10.20 16.37
N PRO A 144 28.25 -9.66 15.45
CA PRO A 144 28.56 -8.23 15.42
C PRO A 144 27.31 -7.37 15.22
N HIS A 145 27.18 -6.31 16.02
CA HIS A 145 26.08 -5.32 15.94
C HIS A 145 26.55 -4.00 15.37
N ALA A 146 25.68 -3.31 14.62
CA ALA A 146 25.92 -1.96 14.11
C ALA A 146 24.62 -1.15 14.06
N HIS A 147 24.73 0.18 14.13
CA HIS A 147 23.58 1.09 14.06
C HIS A 147 23.55 1.88 12.75
N GLY A 148 22.36 2.03 12.19
CA GLY A 148 22.10 2.94 11.07
C GLY A 148 22.23 4.40 11.49
N VAL A 149 22.93 5.21 10.67
CA VAL A 149 23.12 6.64 10.91
C VAL A 149 22.32 7.47 9.92
N PHE A 150 22.41 7.18 8.63
CA PHE A 150 21.75 7.96 7.57
C PHE A 150 21.44 7.11 6.35
N ASN A 151 20.18 7.08 5.92
CA ASN A 151 19.73 6.30 4.77
C ASN A 151 20.05 7.03 3.44
N LEU A 152 21.31 6.94 3.00
CA LEU A 152 21.80 7.66 1.82
C LEU A 152 21.07 7.25 0.54
N LEU A 153 20.70 5.97 0.41
CA LEU A 153 19.99 5.47 -0.76
C LEU A 153 18.53 5.92 -0.81
N GLY A 154 17.83 5.88 0.34
CA GLY A 154 16.50 6.48 0.46
C GLY A 154 16.55 7.98 0.14
N PHE A 155 17.57 8.68 0.63
CA PHE A 155 17.79 10.09 0.32
C PHE A 155 17.98 10.34 -1.19
N LEU A 156 18.84 9.57 -1.87
CA LEU A 156 19.08 9.73 -3.31
C LEU A 156 17.85 9.35 -4.15
N ALA A 157 17.08 8.33 -3.75
CA ALA A 157 15.83 7.96 -4.41
C ALA A 157 14.77 9.06 -4.27
N ILE A 158 14.65 9.65 -3.08
CA ILE A 158 13.78 10.82 -2.86
C ILE A 158 14.26 11.98 -3.72
N VAL A 159 15.56 12.30 -3.74
CA VAL A 159 16.10 13.37 -4.60
C VAL A 159 15.78 13.11 -6.07
N PHE A 160 15.93 11.88 -6.56
CA PHE A 160 15.59 11.51 -7.94
C PHE A 160 14.09 11.68 -8.23
N CYS A 161 13.22 11.12 -7.39
CA CYS A 161 11.77 11.30 -7.52
C CYS A 161 11.38 12.79 -7.45
N THR A 162 11.99 13.55 -6.55
CA THR A 162 11.82 15.00 -6.46
C THR A 162 12.25 15.69 -7.75
N LEU A 163 13.38 15.33 -8.35
CA LEU A 163 13.82 15.90 -9.63
C LEU A 163 12.83 15.58 -10.76
N VAL A 164 12.32 14.34 -10.83
CA VAL A 164 11.30 13.94 -11.81
C VAL A 164 9.98 14.71 -11.60
N LEU A 165 9.54 14.85 -10.34
CA LEU A 165 8.34 15.61 -9.98
C LEU A 165 8.50 17.11 -10.25
N VAL A 166 9.70 17.66 -10.04
CA VAL A 166 10.05 19.07 -10.28
C VAL A 166 10.13 19.38 -11.78
N ILE A 167 10.59 18.43 -12.62
CA ILE A 167 10.59 18.58 -14.09
C ILE A 167 9.15 18.65 -14.65
N GLY A 168 8.18 18.17 -13.88
CA GLY A 168 6.80 18.62 -13.99
C GLY A 168 5.94 17.69 -14.82
N ILE A 169 4.89 17.19 -14.18
CA ILE A 169 3.73 16.67 -14.87
C ILE A 169 2.71 17.81 -14.90
N LYS A 170 2.69 18.54 -16.02
CA LYS A 170 1.64 19.51 -16.30
C LYS A 170 0.49 18.75 -16.94
N GLU A 171 -0.31 18.07 -16.12
CA GLU A 171 -1.42 17.24 -16.61
C GLU A 171 -2.80 17.76 -16.20
N SER A 172 -3.75 17.51 -17.10
CA SER A 172 -5.14 17.92 -17.01
C SER A 172 -5.89 16.99 -16.06
N ALA A 173 -6.66 17.55 -15.11
CA ALA A 173 -7.53 16.79 -14.21
C ALA A 173 -8.46 15.79 -14.95
N ASN A 174 -8.80 16.07 -16.21
CA ASN A 174 -9.60 15.21 -17.06
C ASN A 174 -8.86 13.93 -17.49
N PHE A 175 -7.55 14.04 -17.76
CA PHE A 175 -6.72 12.88 -18.12
C PHE A 175 -6.54 11.95 -16.92
N ASN A 176 -6.26 12.51 -15.74
CA ASN A 176 -6.23 11.75 -14.49
C ASN A 176 -7.55 10.99 -14.27
N THR A 177 -8.68 11.69 -14.39
CA THR A 177 -10.02 11.09 -14.24
C THR A 177 -10.23 9.92 -15.22
N ALA A 178 -9.79 10.04 -16.49
CA ALA A 178 -9.91 8.96 -17.47
C ALA A 178 -9.13 7.69 -17.06
N ILE A 179 -7.89 7.84 -16.57
CA ILE A 179 -7.08 6.71 -16.08
C ILE A 179 -7.76 6.02 -14.89
N VAL A 180 -8.31 6.79 -13.96
CA VAL A 180 -9.03 6.25 -12.81
C VAL A 180 -10.25 5.43 -13.25
N VAL A 181 -11.02 5.94 -14.21
CA VAL A 181 -12.18 5.22 -14.76
C VAL A 181 -11.74 3.88 -15.36
N ILE A 182 -10.66 3.85 -16.14
CA ILE A 182 -10.13 2.59 -16.71
C ILE A 182 -9.77 1.60 -15.60
N LYS A 183 -9.05 2.04 -14.56
CA LYS A 183 -8.66 1.19 -13.42
C LYS A 183 -9.88 0.62 -12.70
N ILE A 184 -10.89 1.44 -12.42
CA ILE A 184 -12.14 1.00 -11.77
C ILE A 184 -12.87 0.01 -12.68
N CYS A 185 -12.99 0.29 -13.97
CA CYS A 185 -13.66 -0.60 -14.93
C CYS A 185 -13.04 -1.99 -14.95
N ILE A 186 -11.70 -2.10 -14.93
CA ILE A 186 -11.01 -3.39 -14.88
C ILE A 186 -11.40 -4.18 -13.63
N LEU A 187 -11.43 -3.54 -12.45
CA LEU A 187 -11.84 -4.20 -11.21
C LEU A 187 -13.33 -4.61 -11.24
N LEU A 188 -14.20 -3.75 -11.76
CA LEU A 188 -15.63 -4.06 -11.88
C LEU A 188 -15.89 -5.22 -12.86
N ILE A 189 -15.16 -5.27 -13.98
CA ILE A 189 -15.22 -6.39 -14.93
C ILE A 189 -14.76 -7.68 -14.25
N PHE A 190 -13.65 -7.64 -13.50
CA PHE A 190 -13.17 -8.78 -12.74
C PHE A 190 -14.22 -9.29 -11.73
N ILE A 191 -14.79 -8.39 -10.94
CA ILE A 191 -15.84 -8.71 -9.96
C ILE A 191 -17.06 -9.30 -10.66
N ALA A 192 -17.49 -8.73 -11.80
CA ALA A 192 -18.67 -9.17 -12.52
C ALA A 192 -18.49 -10.57 -13.14
N ILE A 193 -17.40 -10.78 -13.89
CA ILE A 193 -17.10 -12.07 -14.54
C ILE A 193 -16.87 -13.15 -13.49
N GLY A 194 -15.96 -12.89 -12.54
CA GLY A 194 -15.62 -13.84 -11.50
C GLY A 194 -16.78 -14.13 -10.55
N GLY A 195 -17.50 -13.10 -10.12
CA GLY A 195 -18.69 -13.24 -9.28
C GLY A 195 -19.78 -14.06 -9.97
N ASN A 196 -20.08 -13.77 -11.24
CA ASN A 196 -21.06 -14.55 -12.02
C ASN A 196 -20.66 -16.01 -12.16
N TYR A 197 -19.38 -16.30 -12.40
CA TYR A 197 -18.87 -17.67 -12.46
C TYR A 197 -19.05 -18.40 -11.11
N LEU A 198 -18.73 -17.75 -9.99
CA LEU A 198 -18.89 -18.31 -8.64
C LEU A 198 -20.35 -18.53 -8.25
N PHE A 199 -21.30 -17.73 -8.76
CA PHE A 199 -22.72 -17.98 -8.54
C PHE A 199 -23.17 -19.34 -9.09
N GLY A 200 -22.57 -19.79 -10.19
CA GLY A 200 -22.78 -21.11 -10.80
C GLY A 200 -21.92 -22.23 -10.21
N HIS A 201 -20.79 -21.91 -9.57
CA HIS A 201 -19.81 -22.86 -9.03
C HIS A 201 -19.60 -22.66 -7.53
N ARG A 202 -20.68 -22.76 -6.74
CA ARG A 202 -20.63 -22.48 -5.29
C ARG A 202 -19.78 -23.50 -4.53
N GLU A 203 -19.72 -24.73 -5.02
CA GLU A 203 -18.86 -25.79 -4.49
C GLU A 203 -17.37 -25.46 -4.64
N LEU A 204 -16.97 -24.83 -5.76
CA LEU A 204 -15.60 -24.35 -5.95
C LEU A 204 -15.26 -23.26 -4.92
N MET A 205 -16.16 -22.29 -4.76
CA MET A 205 -16.01 -21.22 -3.76
C MET A 205 -15.87 -21.81 -2.35
N ALA A 206 -16.75 -22.75 -1.98
CA ALA A 206 -16.72 -23.39 -0.67
C ALA A 206 -15.44 -24.20 -0.45
N ALA A 207 -14.94 -24.88 -1.49
CA ALA A 207 -13.68 -25.62 -1.42
C ALA A 207 -12.47 -24.69 -1.25
N ASN A 208 -12.43 -23.56 -1.97
CA ASN A 208 -11.33 -22.61 -1.86
C ASN A 208 -11.37 -21.78 -0.58
N TRP A 209 -12.56 -21.51 -0.05
CA TRP A 209 -12.75 -20.85 1.23
C TRP A 209 -12.66 -21.79 2.43
N HIS A 210 -12.38 -23.08 2.25
CA HIS A 210 -12.17 -24.02 3.35
C HIS A 210 -10.70 -24.47 3.45
N PRO A 211 -10.03 -24.25 4.59
CA PRO A 211 -10.45 -23.45 5.74
C PRO A 211 -10.41 -21.93 5.45
N PHE A 212 -11.38 -21.17 5.95
CA PHE A 212 -11.47 -19.72 5.68
C PHE A 212 -10.33 -18.96 6.36
N ILE A 213 -10.04 -19.36 7.60
CA ILE A 213 -8.82 -18.98 8.32
C ILE A 213 -7.95 -20.24 8.34
N PRO A 214 -6.87 -20.30 7.53
CA PRO A 214 -5.98 -21.46 7.55
C PRO A 214 -5.27 -21.61 8.90
N GLU A 215 -4.86 -22.84 9.20
CA GLU A 215 -4.14 -23.17 10.42
C GLU A 215 -2.86 -22.32 10.55
N ASN A 216 -2.64 -21.76 11.73
CA ASN A 216 -1.50 -20.92 12.03
C ASN A 216 -0.20 -21.75 11.98
N LYS A 217 0.70 -21.41 11.06
CA LYS A 217 1.99 -22.10 10.88
C LYS A 217 3.17 -21.39 11.54
N GLY A 218 2.92 -20.25 12.18
CA GLY A 218 3.93 -19.41 12.79
C GLY A 218 3.48 -17.96 12.85
N PHE A 219 4.19 -17.13 13.61
CA PHE A 219 3.86 -15.72 13.74
C PHE A 219 3.84 -15.03 12.36
N GLY A 220 2.67 -14.49 11.99
CA GLY A 220 2.46 -13.85 10.69
C GLY A 220 2.19 -14.82 9.54
N GLN A 221 2.04 -16.12 9.77
CA GLN A 221 1.70 -17.13 8.76
C GLN A 221 0.37 -17.80 9.12
N PHE A 222 -0.71 -17.27 8.58
CA PHE A 222 -2.10 -17.70 8.82
C PHE A 222 -2.57 -17.51 10.27
N GLY A 223 -3.82 -17.91 10.54
CA GLY A 223 -4.51 -17.56 11.78
C GLY A 223 -4.67 -16.04 11.99
N MET A 224 -5.00 -15.64 13.22
CA MET A 224 -5.18 -14.22 13.55
C MET A 224 -3.91 -13.40 13.37
N SER A 225 -2.74 -13.97 13.70
CA SER A 225 -1.46 -13.28 13.51
C SER A 225 -1.14 -13.04 12.02
N GLY A 226 -1.51 -13.98 11.14
CA GLY A 226 -1.41 -13.84 9.70
C GLY A 226 -2.36 -12.80 9.13
N ILE A 227 -3.61 -12.74 9.62
CA ILE A 227 -4.59 -11.71 9.24
C ILE A 227 -4.08 -10.31 9.58
N LEU A 228 -3.57 -10.10 10.80
CA LEU A 228 -3.02 -8.80 11.21
C LEU A 228 -1.74 -8.45 10.43
N ARG A 229 -0.88 -9.44 10.16
CA ARG A 229 0.32 -9.23 9.33
C ARG A 229 -0.05 -8.86 7.91
N ALA A 230 -1.05 -9.54 7.33
CA ALA A 230 -1.55 -9.22 6.01
C ALA A 230 -2.17 -7.83 5.99
N ALA A 231 -2.96 -7.45 6.99
CA ALA A 231 -3.53 -6.11 7.13
C ALA A 231 -2.44 -5.03 7.08
N ALA A 232 -1.33 -5.23 7.79
CA ALA A 232 -0.17 -4.33 7.73
C ALA A 232 0.52 -4.29 6.34
N ILE A 233 0.47 -5.37 5.57
CA ILE A 233 1.06 -5.44 4.22
C ILE A 233 0.13 -4.80 3.17
N ILE A 234 -1.16 -5.10 3.22
CA ILE A 234 -2.14 -4.52 2.30
C ILE A 234 -2.55 -3.10 2.71
N PHE A 235 -2.15 -2.63 3.89
CA PHE A 235 -2.15 -1.20 4.22
C PHE A 235 -1.48 -0.39 3.10
N PHE A 236 -0.39 -0.90 2.51
CA PHE A 236 0.27 -0.25 1.37
C PHE A 236 -0.66 -0.09 0.15
N ALA A 237 -1.71 -0.92 0.02
CA ALA A 237 -2.69 -0.81 -1.06
C ALA A 237 -3.66 0.38 -0.90
N TYR A 238 -3.66 1.02 0.26
CA TYR A 238 -4.48 2.18 0.56
C TYR A 238 -3.72 3.51 0.58
N ILE A 239 -2.40 3.47 0.42
CA ILE A 239 -1.60 4.69 0.30
C ILE A 239 -2.11 5.52 -0.88
N GLY A 240 -2.28 6.82 -0.66
CA GLY A 240 -2.73 7.76 -1.69
C GLY A 240 -4.07 8.43 -1.41
N PHE A 241 -4.84 8.00 -0.40
CA PHE A 241 -6.06 8.72 -0.01
C PHE A 241 -5.77 10.17 0.43
N ASP A 242 -4.58 10.39 1.00
CA ASP A 242 -4.04 11.68 1.44
C ASP A 242 -3.62 12.57 0.27
N ALA A 243 -3.43 12.02 -0.94
CA ALA A 243 -3.16 12.80 -2.15
C ALA A 243 -4.31 13.77 -2.48
N VAL A 244 -5.54 13.49 -2.01
CA VAL A 244 -6.65 14.43 -2.13
C VAL A 244 -6.31 15.77 -1.48
N SER A 245 -5.57 15.76 -0.36
CA SER A 245 -5.15 16.97 0.37
C SER A 245 -4.31 17.94 -0.46
N THR A 246 -3.58 17.45 -1.47
CA THR A 246 -2.74 18.31 -2.33
C THR A 246 -3.58 19.17 -3.27
N ALA A 247 -4.82 18.76 -3.55
CA ALA A 247 -5.75 19.48 -4.41
C ALA A 247 -6.62 20.51 -3.65
N ALA A 248 -6.30 20.79 -2.37
CA ALA A 248 -7.07 21.71 -1.53
C ALA A 248 -7.21 23.12 -2.14
N GLN A 249 -6.16 23.61 -2.81
CA GLN A 249 -6.17 24.92 -3.47
C GLN A 249 -6.98 24.94 -4.78
N GLU A 250 -7.25 23.78 -5.38
CA GLU A 250 -8.07 23.61 -6.59
C GLU A 250 -9.53 23.23 -6.29
N ALA A 251 -9.85 22.89 -5.04
CA ALA A 251 -11.19 22.52 -4.61
C ALA A 251 -12.12 23.75 -4.50
N ARG A 252 -13.37 23.60 -4.95
CA ARG A 252 -14.39 24.66 -4.91
C ARG A 252 -14.73 25.04 -3.47
N ASN A 253 -15.01 24.06 -2.63
CA ASN A 253 -15.28 24.25 -1.20
C ASN A 253 -14.39 23.31 -0.36
N PRO A 254 -13.13 23.67 -0.07
CA PRO A 254 -12.17 22.76 0.56
C PRO A 254 -12.64 22.22 1.92
N GLU A 255 -13.35 23.01 2.72
CA GLU A 255 -13.84 22.62 4.05
C GLU A 255 -14.79 21.42 4.01
N LYS A 256 -15.54 21.26 2.91
CA LYS A 256 -16.53 20.18 2.75
C LYS A 256 -16.08 19.13 1.73
N ASP A 257 -15.53 19.58 0.61
CA ASP A 257 -15.23 18.72 -0.52
C ASP A 257 -14.01 17.83 -0.24
N MET A 258 -13.04 18.30 0.54
CA MET A 258 -11.81 17.56 0.84
C MET A 258 -12.06 16.35 1.76
N PRO A 259 -12.78 16.48 2.91
CA PRO A 259 -13.16 15.32 3.70
C PRO A 259 -13.99 14.31 2.90
N ILE A 260 -14.90 14.78 2.05
CA ILE A 260 -15.71 13.91 1.18
C ILE A 260 -14.82 13.18 0.16
N GLY A 261 -13.85 13.86 -0.44
CA GLY A 261 -12.89 13.27 -1.37
C GLY A 261 -12.07 12.16 -0.73
N ILE A 262 -11.51 12.43 0.45
CA ILE A 262 -10.67 11.48 1.21
C ILE A 262 -11.49 10.28 1.68
N LEU A 263 -12.55 10.51 2.45
CA LEU A 263 -13.33 9.41 3.04
C LEU A 263 -14.14 8.66 1.98
N GLY A 264 -14.66 9.37 0.98
CA GLY A 264 -15.40 8.78 -0.12
C GLY A 264 -14.52 7.86 -0.97
N SER A 265 -13.30 8.29 -1.33
CA SER A 265 -12.36 7.44 -2.05
C SER A 265 -11.93 6.22 -1.24
N LEU A 266 -11.60 6.40 0.04
CA LEU A 266 -11.21 5.32 0.94
C LEU A 266 -12.33 4.26 1.09
N LEU A 267 -13.58 4.70 1.27
CA LEU A 267 -14.73 3.81 1.39
C LEU A 267 -14.98 3.03 0.11
N ILE A 268 -14.98 3.70 -1.05
CA ILE A 268 -15.20 3.06 -2.35
C ILE A 268 -14.10 2.03 -2.63
N CYS A 269 -12.83 2.41 -2.43
CA CYS A 269 -11.70 1.49 -2.61
C CYS A 269 -11.78 0.30 -1.66
N THR A 270 -12.18 0.50 -0.40
CA THR A 270 -12.34 -0.58 0.58
C THR A 270 -13.38 -1.60 0.13
N VAL A 271 -14.57 -1.14 -0.30
CA VAL A 271 -15.62 -2.02 -0.80
C VAL A 271 -15.13 -2.79 -2.03
N LEU A 272 -14.49 -2.11 -2.99
CA LEU A 272 -13.93 -2.76 -4.17
C LEU A 272 -12.88 -3.81 -3.80
N TYR A 273 -11.97 -3.51 -2.88
CA TYR A 273 -10.90 -4.42 -2.49
C TYR A 273 -11.42 -5.67 -1.80
N ILE A 274 -12.40 -5.52 -0.90
CA ILE A 274 -13.11 -6.64 -0.26
C ILE A 274 -13.77 -7.55 -1.30
N LEU A 275 -14.46 -6.96 -2.29
CA LEU A 275 -15.12 -7.70 -3.35
C LEU A 275 -14.11 -8.43 -4.26
N VAL A 276 -13.05 -7.76 -4.69
CA VAL A 276 -11.98 -8.36 -5.50
C VAL A 276 -11.33 -9.51 -4.74
N ALA A 277 -10.98 -9.31 -3.47
CA ALA A 277 -10.35 -10.33 -2.65
C ALA A 277 -11.28 -11.54 -2.45
N GLY A 278 -12.56 -11.31 -2.19
CA GLY A 278 -13.58 -12.35 -2.09
C GLY A 278 -13.73 -13.16 -3.37
N VAL A 279 -13.85 -12.50 -4.51
CA VAL A 279 -13.94 -13.16 -5.82
C VAL A 279 -12.66 -13.93 -6.14
N LEU A 280 -11.49 -13.31 -5.98
CA LEU A 280 -10.19 -13.92 -6.27
C LEU A 280 -9.97 -15.20 -5.46
N THR A 281 -10.20 -15.14 -4.15
CA THR A 281 -10.05 -16.30 -3.24
C THR A 281 -11.15 -17.34 -3.41
N GLY A 282 -12.31 -16.97 -3.95
CA GLY A 282 -13.35 -17.92 -4.32
C GLY A 282 -12.98 -18.69 -5.59
N LEU A 283 -12.37 -18.03 -6.56
CA LEU A 283 -11.99 -18.61 -7.85
C LEU A 283 -10.74 -19.50 -7.75
N VAL A 284 -9.72 -19.03 -7.03
CA VAL A 284 -8.40 -19.67 -7.01
C VAL A 284 -8.00 -20.00 -5.58
N ASN A 285 -7.48 -21.21 -5.37
CA ASN A 285 -6.96 -21.61 -4.08
C ASN A 285 -5.83 -20.67 -3.64
N TYR A 286 -5.89 -20.19 -2.39
CA TYR A 286 -4.95 -19.19 -1.87
C TYR A 286 -3.48 -19.56 -2.06
N LYS A 287 -3.14 -20.85 -2.06
CA LYS A 287 -1.76 -21.35 -2.26
C LYS A 287 -1.16 -21.00 -3.62
N ASN A 288 -2.01 -20.74 -4.62
CA ASN A 288 -1.61 -20.45 -6.00
C ASN A 288 -1.61 -18.96 -6.31
N LEU A 289 -1.90 -18.10 -5.33
CA LEU A 289 -2.04 -16.66 -5.55
C LEU A 289 -0.73 -15.87 -5.37
N ASN A 290 0.38 -16.53 -5.04
CA ASN A 290 1.69 -15.90 -4.96
C ASN A 290 2.33 -15.72 -6.35
N VAL A 291 1.70 -14.88 -7.17
CA VAL A 291 2.09 -14.62 -8.57
C VAL A 291 2.10 -13.11 -8.84
N PRO A 292 2.74 -12.65 -9.94
CA PRO A 292 2.76 -11.24 -10.31
C PRO A 292 1.39 -10.67 -10.71
N ASP A 293 0.48 -11.51 -11.20
CA ASP A 293 -0.79 -11.15 -11.84
C ASP A 293 -1.97 -12.01 -11.33
N PRO A 294 -2.25 -12.01 -10.01
CA PRO A 294 -3.26 -12.89 -9.41
C PRO A 294 -4.67 -12.71 -9.98
N LEU A 295 -5.05 -11.48 -10.35
CA LEU A 295 -6.37 -11.21 -10.96
C LEU A 295 -6.49 -11.84 -12.35
N ALA A 296 -5.40 -11.91 -13.13
CA ALA A 296 -5.42 -12.57 -14.44
C ALA A 296 -5.64 -14.08 -14.28
N ILE A 297 -4.90 -14.72 -13.36
CA ILE A 297 -5.12 -16.14 -13.02
C ILE A 297 -6.55 -16.40 -12.54
N GLY A 298 -7.13 -15.47 -11.77
CA GLY A 298 -8.53 -15.53 -11.38
C GLY A 298 -9.47 -15.62 -12.59
N ILE A 299 -9.29 -14.77 -13.59
CA ILE A 299 -10.11 -14.80 -14.81
C ILE A 299 -9.84 -16.06 -15.64
N ASP A 300 -8.59 -16.47 -15.80
CA ASP A 300 -8.24 -17.68 -16.56
C ASP A 300 -8.89 -18.93 -15.97
N SER A 301 -9.05 -18.99 -14.64
CA SER A 301 -9.75 -20.10 -13.96
C SER A 301 -11.23 -20.22 -14.33
N THR A 302 -11.85 -19.14 -14.85
CA THR A 302 -13.26 -19.15 -15.29
C THR A 302 -13.45 -19.72 -16.70
N GLY A 303 -12.38 -20.00 -17.43
CA GLY A 303 -12.42 -20.46 -18.82
C GLY A 303 -12.60 -19.34 -19.85
N TYR A 304 -12.67 -18.07 -19.44
CA TYR A 304 -12.60 -16.91 -20.34
C TYR A 304 -11.16 -16.67 -20.82
N ALA A 305 -10.66 -17.56 -21.69
CA ALA A 305 -9.39 -17.40 -22.37
C ALA A 305 -9.49 -16.32 -23.45
N GLY A 306 -9.36 -15.04 -23.09
CA GLY A 306 -9.45 -13.95 -24.06
C GLY A 306 -8.98 -12.56 -23.64
N ALA A 307 -8.50 -12.35 -22.42
CA ALA A 307 -8.13 -11.02 -21.93
C ALA A 307 -6.63 -10.82 -21.63
N ALA A 308 -5.80 -11.84 -21.89
CA ALA A 308 -4.37 -11.81 -21.59
C ALA A 308 -3.53 -12.17 -22.82
N TYR A 309 -3.47 -11.26 -23.81
CA TYR A 309 -2.35 -11.07 -24.72
C TYR A 309 -2.26 -9.59 -25.11
#